data_AF-A0A7K2FGL3-F1
#
_entry.id   AF-A0A7K2FGL3-F1
#
_cell.length_a   1.000
_cell.length_b   1.000
_cell.length_c   1.000
_cell.angle_alpha   90.00
_cell.angle_beta   90.00
_cell.angle_gamma   90.00
#
_symmetry.space_group_name_H-M   'P 1'
#
loop_
_entity.id
_entity.type
_entity.pdbx_description
1 polymer ?
#
loop_
_entity_poly.entity_id
_entity_poly.type
_entity_poly.pdbx_seq_one_letter_code
_entity_poly.pdbx_strand_id
1 'polypeptide(L)'
;MRTRTVIAAATAALAVVLTGCGLEARPEPDAKASPSKASGISAEDMAKARKAAGLPPEPTAAQAAALVKDLNAIDPDIVHGKTEKALSRATSTCGTFKSFPGDRTKQIKQTTIRWSSPTHPEGRTLPVAEKILEAVHKNLCPDF
;
A
#
# COMPACT_ATOMS: atom_id res chain seq x y z
N MET A 1 -0.19 -43.17 -37.24
CA MET A 1 1.00 -43.32 -38.13
C MET A 1 1.81 -42.04 -38.07
N ARG A 2 3.12 -42.08 -38.31
CA ARG A 2 3.98 -40.89 -38.43
C ARG A 2 3.96 -40.38 -39.87
N THR A 3 3.85 -39.08 -40.08
CA THR A 3 4.40 -38.41 -41.26
C THR A 3 5.14 -37.13 -40.81
N ARG A 4 6.39 -37.01 -41.26
CA ARG A 4 7.32 -35.89 -41.04
C ARG A 4 7.80 -35.44 -42.41
N THR A 5 7.90 -34.14 -42.68
CA THR A 5 8.89 -33.44 -43.56
C THR A 5 8.55 -31.93 -43.54
N VAL A 6 9.41 -30.96 -43.15
CA VAL A 6 10.79 -30.54 -43.53
C VAL A 6 10.82 -29.62 -44.77
N ILE A 7 11.81 -28.69 -44.82
CA ILE A 7 12.03 -27.55 -45.75
C ILE A 7 11.21 -26.29 -45.34
N ALA A 8 11.79 -25.09 -45.11
CA ALA A 8 13.21 -24.69 -44.99
C ALA A 8 13.44 -23.49 -44.02
N ALA A 9 14.17 -22.43 -44.42
CA ALA A 9 14.87 -21.44 -43.60
C ALA A 9 15.18 -20.12 -44.34
N ALA A 10 15.26 -18.99 -43.62
CA ALA A 10 16.05 -17.79 -43.97
C ALA A 10 16.27 -16.91 -42.72
N THR A 11 17.46 -16.30 -42.60
CA THR A 11 17.94 -15.58 -41.41
C THR A 11 17.75 -14.06 -41.46
N ALA A 12 17.47 -13.44 -40.31
CA ALA A 12 17.93 -12.08 -40.01
C ALA A 12 18.16 -11.94 -38.50
N ALA A 13 19.42 -11.75 -38.09
CA ALA A 13 19.78 -11.57 -36.68
C ALA A 13 19.71 -10.08 -36.30
N LEU A 14 19.00 -9.76 -35.22
CA LEU A 14 19.18 -8.49 -34.49
C LEU A 14 19.70 -8.81 -33.08
N ALA A 15 21.00 -8.60 -32.87
CA ALA A 15 21.60 -8.67 -31.56
C ALA A 15 21.33 -7.36 -30.81
N VAL A 16 20.37 -7.37 -29.89
CA VAL A 16 20.24 -6.31 -28.88
C VAL A 16 21.18 -6.66 -27.73
N VAL A 17 22.23 -5.85 -27.56
CA VAL A 17 23.28 -6.08 -26.57
C VAL A 17 22.72 -5.81 -25.17
N LEU A 18 22.70 -6.83 -24.31
CA LEU A 18 22.53 -6.60 -22.88
C LEU A 18 23.80 -5.94 -22.33
N THR A 19 23.71 -4.67 -21.94
CA THR A 19 24.71 -4.06 -21.05
C THR A 19 24.59 -4.71 -19.67
N GLY A 20 25.35 -5.80 -19.47
CA GLY A 20 25.45 -6.47 -18.19
C GLY A 20 25.91 -5.50 -17.10
N CYS A 21 25.27 -5.57 -15.93
CA CYS A 21 25.70 -4.87 -14.74
C CYS A 21 26.99 -5.54 -14.23
N GLY A 22 28.13 -5.10 -14.77
CA GLY A 22 29.45 -5.56 -14.36
C GLY A 22 29.81 -5.00 -12.99
N LEU A 23 29.93 -5.89 -12.00
CA LEU A 23 30.40 -5.58 -10.67
C LEU A 23 31.89 -5.95 -10.57
N GLU A 24 32.81 -4.97 -10.65
CA GLU A 24 34.18 -5.21 -10.18
C GLU A 24 34.96 -3.95 -9.77
N ALA A 25 35.73 -4.10 -8.67
CA ALA A 25 36.87 -3.32 -8.17
C ALA A 25 36.74 -1.81 -7.83
N ARG A 26 36.96 -1.52 -6.53
CA ARG A 26 37.20 -0.20 -5.88
C ARG A 26 38.71 0.11 -5.90
N PRO A 27 39.13 1.39 -6.01
CA PRO A 27 39.73 2.06 -4.86
C PRO A 27 39.24 3.52 -4.66
N GLU A 28 39.34 4.02 -3.43
CA GLU A 28 39.03 5.42 -3.06
C GLU A 28 40.29 6.31 -3.20
N PRO A 29 40.14 7.66 -3.18
CA PRO A 29 40.08 8.35 -1.88
C PRO A 29 39.06 9.50 -1.78
N ASP A 30 38.67 9.81 -0.54
CA ASP A 30 38.23 11.11 -0.02
C ASP A 30 37.36 12.04 -0.89
N ALA A 31 36.08 11.69 -1.04
CA ALA A 31 35.03 12.68 -1.21
C ALA A 31 34.25 12.81 0.11
N LYS A 32 34.46 13.89 0.88
CA LYS A 32 33.64 14.21 2.04
C LYS A 32 32.17 14.24 1.60
N ALA A 33 31.37 13.33 2.14
CA ALA A 33 29.93 13.36 1.96
C ALA A 33 29.37 14.62 2.64
N SER A 34 29.26 15.71 1.88
CA SER A 34 28.42 16.85 2.25
C SER A 34 27.05 16.27 2.61
N PRO A 35 26.47 16.59 3.77
CA PRO A 35 25.16 16.09 4.12
C PRO A 35 24.17 16.66 3.10
N SER A 36 23.70 15.81 2.19
CA SER A 36 22.53 16.13 1.37
C SER A 36 21.42 16.44 2.34
N LYS A 37 21.11 17.74 2.49
CA LYS A 37 19.85 18.18 3.06
C LYS A 37 18.78 17.49 2.22
N ALA A 38 18.17 16.45 2.77
CA ALA A 38 16.93 15.93 2.22
C ALA A 38 15.95 17.11 2.25
N SER A 39 15.68 17.67 1.07
CA SER A 39 14.65 18.70 0.87
C SER A 39 13.30 18.02 1.12
N GLY A 40 12.96 17.88 2.40
CA GLY A 40 11.71 17.29 2.82
C GLY A 40 10.56 18.08 2.23
N ILE A 41 9.61 17.37 1.62
CA ILE A 41 8.34 17.95 1.18
C ILE A 41 7.71 18.66 2.38
N SER A 42 7.25 19.90 2.20
CA SER A 42 6.67 20.67 3.29
C SER A 42 5.42 19.98 3.84
N ALA A 43 5.10 20.20 5.12
CA ALA A 43 3.87 19.67 5.71
C ALA A 43 2.61 20.16 4.96
N GLU A 44 2.67 21.37 4.38
CA GLU A 44 1.59 21.94 3.58
C GLU A 44 1.43 21.20 2.23
N ASP A 45 2.52 20.87 1.56
CA ASP A 45 2.49 20.13 0.29
C ASP A 45 2.06 18.67 0.50
N MET A 46 2.47 18.05 1.62
CA MET A 46 1.93 16.75 2.06
C MET A 46 0.41 16.81 2.31
N ALA A 47 -0.09 17.87 2.94
CA ALA A 47 -1.51 18.07 3.18
C ALA A 47 -2.30 18.28 1.86
N LYS A 48 -1.76 19.08 0.93
CA LYS A 48 -2.31 19.25 -0.43
C LYS A 48 -2.36 17.92 -1.18
N ALA A 49 -1.28 17.13 -1.15
CA ALA A 49 -1.22 15.82 -1.80
C ALA A 49 -2.24 14.83 -1.20
N ARG A 50 -2.37 14.77 0.13
CA ARG A 50 -3.42 13.97 0.80
C ARG A 50 -4.83 14.38 0.37
N LYS A 51 -5.12 15.69 0.38
CA LYS A 51 -6.43 16.22 -0.05
C LYS A 51 -6.73 15.88 -1.51
N ALA A 52 -5.75 16.02 -2.41
CA ALA A 52 -5.89 15.63 -3.82
C ALA A 52 -6.18 14.13 -3.98
N ALA A 53 -5.46 13.29 -3.25
CA ALA A 53 -5.68 11.84 -3.18
C ALA A 53 -7.03 11.45 -2.53
N GLY A 54 -7.75 12.39 -1.91
CA GLY A 54 -8.98 12.10 -1.16
C GLY A 54 -8.72 11.32 0.12
N LEU A 55 -7.56 11.52 0.75
CA LEU A 55 -7.24 11.02 2.08
C LEU A 55 -7.57 12.09 3.13
N PRO A 56 -7.95 11.70 4.36
CA PRO A 56 -8.13 12.65 5.45
C PRO A 56 -6.80 13.31 5.85
N PRO A 57 -6.85 14.35 6.70
CA PRO A 57 -5.66 14.83 7.43
C PRO A 57 -4.92 13.69 8.15
N GLU A 58 -3.68 13.95 8.54
CA GLU A 58 -2.94 12.97 9.36
C GLU A 58 -3.62 12.79 10.72
N PRO A 59 -3.85 11.55 11.19
CA PRO A 59 -4.51 11.31 12.46
C PRO A 59 -3.71 11.89 13.64
N THR A 60 -4.39 12.58 14.54
CA THR A 60 -3.80 12.95 15.83
C THR A 60 -3.45 11.70 16.64
N ALA A 61 -2.51 11.83 17.59
CA ALA A 61 -2.14 10.73 18.50
C ALA A 61 -3.36 10.13 19.24
N ALA A 62 -4.35 10.95 19.59
CA ALA A 62 -5.60 10.51 20.21
C ALA A 62 -6.46 9.67 19.26
N GLN A 63 -6.66 10.10 18.02
CA GLN A 63 -7.39 9.32 16.99
C GLN A 63 -6.68 8.01 16.65
N ALA A 64 -5.34 8.04 16.56
CA ALA A 64 -4.54 6.85 16.33
C ALA A 64 -4.70 5.83 17.47
N ALA A 65 -4.62 6.28 18.73
CA ALA A 65 -4.82 5.42 19.90
C ALA A 65 -6.25 4.86 19.99
N ALA A 66 -7.27 5.69 19.74
CA ALA A 66 -8.67 5.28 19.73
C ALA A 66 -8.96 4.23 18.65
N LEU A 67 -8.46 4.45 17.42
CA LEU A 67 -8.56 3.48 16.34
C LEU A 67 -7.85 2.16 16.68
N VAL A 68 -6.62 2.20 17.20
CA VAL A 68 -5.88 0.97 17.56
C VAL A 68 -6.60 0.19 18.65
N LYS A 69 -7.22 0.87 19.62
CA LYS A 69 -8.08 0.25 20.63
C LYS A 69 -9.31 -0.43 19.99
N ASP A 70 -10.03 0.29 19.12
CA ASP A 70 -11.23 -0.23 18.45
C ASP A 70 -10.87 -1.45 17.54
N LEU A 71 -9.76 -1.40 16.81
CA LEU A 71 -9.30 -2.51 15.97
C LEU A 71 -8.92 -3.75 16.80
N ASN A 72 -8.17 -3.58 17.89
CA ASN A 72 -7.81 -4.69 18.79
C ASN A 72 -9.03 -5.30 19.50
N ALA A 73 -10.08 -4.52 19.73
CA ALA A 73 -11.35 -5.00 20.30
C ALA A 73 -12.20 -5.81 19.29
N ILE A 74 -11.95 -5.66 17.98
CA ILE A 74 -12.56 -6.50 16.94
C ILE A 74 -11.81 -7.83 16.87
N ASP A 75 -10.48 -7.78 16.71
CA ASP A 75 -9.56 -8.91 16.69
C ASP A 75 -8.10 -8.38 16.80
N PRO A 76 -7.30 -8.81 17.80
CA PRO A 76 -5.93 -8.32 17.98
C PRO A 76 -4.99 -8.63 16.79
N ASP A 77 -5.31 -9.61 15.94
CA ASP A 77 -4.55 -9.90 14.72
C ASP A 77 -4.73 -8.82 13.63
N ILE A 78 -5.74 -7.94 13.74
CA ILE A 78 -5.94 -6.83 12.80
C ILE A 78 -4.78 -5.83 12.89
N VAL A 79 -4.31 -5.54 14.11
CA VAL A 79 -3.14 -4.67 14.34
C VAL A 79 -1.85 -5.50 14.39
N HIS A 80 -1.88 -6.69 14.99
CA HIS A 80 -0.74 -7.62 15.08
C HIS A 80 0.55 -6.92 15.56
N GLY A 81 0.44 -6.06 16.58
CA GLY A 81 1.56 -5.25 17.11
C GLY A 81 2.15 -4.21 16.14
N LYS A 82 1.62 -4.07 14.92
CA LYS A 82 2.16 -3.22 13.84
C LYS A 82 1.32 -1.94 13.69
N THR A 83 1.27 -1.15 14.75
CA THR A 83 0.45 0.07 14.86
C THR A 83 0.56 0.99 13.65
N GLU A 84 1.78 1.37 13.24
CA GLU A 84 1.97 2.26 12.07
C GLU A 84 1.41 1.68 10.78
N LYS A 85 1.55 0.36 10.57
CA LYS A 85 0.96 -0.34 9.42
C LYS A 85 -0.56 -0.37 9.49
N ALA A 86 -1.15 -0.52 10.68
CA ALA A 86 -2.59 -0.43 10.88
C ALA A 86 -3.13 0.99 10.63
N LEU A 87 -2.42 2.04 11.03
CA LEU A 87 -2.78 3.44 10.79
C LEU A 87 -2.64 3.83 9.31
N SER A 88 -1.53 3.44 8.67
CA SER A 88 -1.28 3.61 7.23
C SER A 88 -2.36 2.90 6.41
N ARG A 89 -2.71 1.66 6.79
CA ARG A 89 -3.89 0.97 6.27
C ARG A 89 -5.13 1.82 6.50
N ALA A 90 -5.54 2.09 7.72
CA ALA A 90 -6.79 2.79 8.02
C ALA A 90 -6.97 4.09 7.23
N THR A 91 -5.95 4.93 7.16
CA THR A 91 -5.93 6.17 6.37
C THR A 91 -6.32 5.93 4.91
N SER A 92 -5.84 4.85 4.28
CA SER A 92 -6.20 4.47 2.92
C SER A 92 -7.55 3.72 2.79
N THR A 93 -8.15 3.20 3.89
CA THR A 93 -9.58 2.77 3.85
C THR A 93 -10.50 3.97 3.71
N CYS A 94 -10.15 5.14 4.24
CA CYS A 94 -10.97 6.34 4.05
C CYS A 94 -11.18 6.69 2.56
N GLY A 95 -10.18 6.47 1.71
CA GLY A 95 -10.33 6.62 0.26
C GLY A 95 -11.42 5.73 -0.37
N THR A 96 -11.80 4.62 0.28
CA THR A 96 -12.83 3.69 -0.19
C THR A 96 -14.23 4.33 -0.19
N PHE A 97 -14.53 5.24 0.75
CA PHE A 97 -15.80 5.99 0.75
C PHE A 97 -15.92 6.87 -0.49
N LYS A 98 -14.84 7.59 -0.85
CA LYS A 98 -14.76 8.42 -2.06
C LYS A 98 -14.81 7.58 -3.36
N SER A 99 -14.21 6.39 -3.38
CA SER A 99 -14.26 5.50 -4.56
C SER A 99 -15.62 4.83 -4.77
N PHE A 100 -16.39 4.63 -3.70
CA PHE A 100 -17.66 3.90 -3.72
C PHE A 100 -18.73 4.63 -2.88
N PRO A 101 -19.12 5.86 -3.24
CA PRO A 101 -20.07 6.65 -2.47
C PRO A 101 -21.44 5.94 -2.42
N GLY A 102 -21.99 5.79 -1.20
CA GLY A 102 -23.25 5.08 -0.95
C GLY A 102 -23.23 3.55 -1.12
N ASP A 103 -22.24 2.98 -1.83
CA ASP A 103 -22.15 1.52 -2.06
C ASP A 103 -21.43 0.81 -0.91
N ARG A 104 -22.13 0.69 0.22
CA ARG A 104 -21.65 0.02 1.44
C ARG A 104 -21.13 -1.40 1.17
N THR A 105 -21.78 -2.14 0.27
CA THR A 105 -21.38 -3.49 -0.12
C THR A 105 -19.99 -3.51 -0.77
N LYS A 106 -19.70 -2.60 -1.70
CA LYS A 106 -18.36 -2.47 -2.28
C LYS A 106 -17.35 -1.96 -1.24
N GLN A 107 -17.72 -1.03 -0.37
CA GLN A 107 -16.81 -0.54 0.69
C GLN A 107 -16.34 -1.67 1.62
N ILE A 108 -17.27 -2.54 2.06
CA ILE A 108 -16.94 -3.71 2.89
C ILE A 108 -16.05 -4.69 2.10
N LYS A 109 -16.40 -5.03 0.85
CA LYS A 109 -15.63 -5.93 -0.02
C LYS A 109 -14.21 -5.42 -0.36
N GLN A 110 -13.99 -4.10 -0.40
CA GLN A 110 -12.64 -3.55 -0.53
C GLN A 110 -11.88 -3.66 0.80
N THR A 111 -12.58 -3.47 1.92
CA THR A 111 -12.01 -3.59 3.26
C THR A 111 -11.58 -5.02 3.59
N THR A 112 -12.29 -6.07 3.12
CA THR A 112 -11.85 -7.47 3.30
C THR A 112 -10.46 -7.70 2.73
N ILE A 113 -10.23 -7.29 1.47
CA ILE A 113 -8.98 -7.49 0.72
C ILE A 113 -7.84 -6.67 1.36
N ARG A 114 -8.10 -5.39 1.68
CA ARG A 114 -7.07 -4.45 2.15
C ARG A 114 -6.56 -4.75 3.56
N TRP A 115 -7.33 -5.51 4.35
CA TRP A 115 -7.00 -5.91 5.73
C TRP A 115 -6.57 -7.39 5.87
N SER A 116 -6.16 -8.01 4.75
CA SER A 116 -5.43 -9.28 4.74
C SER A 116 -4.17 -9.27 5.63
N SER A 117 -3.83 -10.43 6.16
CA SER A 117 -2.64 -10.69 7.00
C SER A 117 -2.05 -12.06 6.66
N PRO A 118 -0.84 -12.42 7.13
CA PRO A 118 -0.29 -13.76 6.89
C PRO A 118 -1.18 -14.90 7.44
N THR A 119 -1.99 -14.59 8.46
CA THR A 119 -3.01 -15.43 9.12
C THR A 119 -4.37 -15.43 8.38
N HIS A 120 -4.63 -14.43 7.55
CA HIS A 120 -5.84 -14.26 6.73
C HIS A 120 -5.46 -13.80 5.31
N PRO A 121 -4.78 -14.65 4.51
CA PRO A 121 -4.27 -14.27 3.20
C PRO A 121 -5.38 -13.98 2.18
N GLU A 122 -6.52 -14.66 2.29
CA GLU A 122 -7.75 -14.40 1.51
C GLU A 122 -8.47 -13.09 1.89
N GLY A 123 -8.03 -12.41 2.97
CA GLY A 123 -8.67 -11.23 3.52
C GLY A 123 -9.57 -11.51 4.71
N ARG A 124 -10.16 -10.46 5.28
CA ARG A 124 -11.07 -10.58 6.42
C ARG A 124 -12.46 -11.04 5.98
N THR A 125 -13.20 -11.71 6.86
CA THR A 125 -14.62 -12.04 6.61
C THR A 125 -15.45 -10.76 6.52
N LEU A 126 -16.60 -10.80 5.81
CA LEU A 126 -17.46 -9.62 5.64
C LEU A 126 -17.84 -8.95 6.98
N PRO A 127 -18.26 -9.67 8.04
CA PRO A 127 -18.62 -9.04 9.32
C PRO A 127 -17.43 -8.40 10.06
N VAL A 128 -16.21 -8.94 9.87
CA VAL A 128 -15.00 -8.33 10.45
C VAL A 128 -14.58 -7.10 9.65
N ALA A 129 -14.63 -7.16 8.33
CA ALA A 129 -14.33 -6.03 7.46
C ALA A 129 -15.33 -4.87 7.63
N GLU A 130 -16.60 -5.15 7.90
CA GLU A 130 -17.60 -4.13 8.22
C GLU A 130 -17.25 -3.38 9.52
N LYS A 131 -16.97 -4.10 10.61
CA LYS A 131 -16.53 -3.49 11.88
C LYS A 131 -15.24 -2.68 11.73
N ILE A 132 -14.29 -3.17 10.92
CA ILE A 132 -13.06 -2.41 10.59
C ILE A 132 -13.39 -1.13 9.85
N LEU A 133 -14.27 -1.19 8.84
CA LEU A 133 -14.68 -0.02 8.06
C LEU A 133 -15.36 1.04 8.94
N GLU A 134 -16.19 0.61 9.90
CA GLU A 134 -16.83 1.48 10.90
C GLU A 134 -15.81 2.10 11.87
N ALA A 135 -14.90 1.31 12.42
CA ALA A 135 -13.85 1.80 13.31
C ALA A 135 -12.95 2.83 12.60
N VAL A 136 -12.63 2.63 11.31
CA VAL A 136 -11.87 3.59 10.52
C VAL A 136 -12.67 4.87 10.26
N HIS A 137 -13.93 4.76 9.81
CA HIS A 137 -14.80 5.91 9.52
C HIS A 137 -14.96 6.79 10.76
N LYS A 138 -15.42 6.20 11.87
CA LYS A 138 -15.62 6.83 13.18
C LYS A 138 -14.40 7.61 13.68
N ASN A 139 -13.19 7.03 13.58
CA ASN A 139 -12.00 7.61 14.21
C ASN A 139 -11.19 8.53 13.28
N LEU A 140 -11.17 8.28 11.96
CA LEU A 140 -10.24 8.96 11.03
C LEU A 140 -10.92 9.80 9.94
N CYS A 141 -12.15 9.48 9.54
CA CYS A 141 -12.80 10.13 8.40
C CYS A 141 -14.33 10.17 8.55
N PRO A 142 -14.86 10.78 9.64
CA PRO A 142 -16.30 10.79 9.92
C PRO A 142 -17.11 11.61 8.89
N ASP A 143 -16.46 12.53 8.18
CA ASP A 143 -17.07 13.43 7.19
C ASP A 143 -17.12 12.85 5.75
N PHE A 144 -16.80 11.56 5.56
CA PHE A 144 -16.65 10.89 4.26
C PHE A 144 -17.82 9.94 3.94
#